data_AF-S4Y048-F1
#
_entry.id   AF-S4Y048-F1
#
_cell.length_a   1.000
_cell.length_b   1.000
_cell.length_c   1.000
_cell.angle_alpha   90.00
_cell.angle_beta   90.00
_cell.angle_gamma   90.00
#
_symmetry.space_group_name_H-M   'P 1'
#
loop_
_entity.id
_entity.type
_entity.pdbx_description
1 polymer ?
#
loop_
_entity_poly.entity_id
_entity_poly.type
_entity_poly.pdbx_seq_one_letter_code
_entity_poly.pdbx_strand_id
1 'polypeptide(L)'
;MRRARRAPRDAAPCSLLVKGATMNLRSARLALAASSVLCLATSAASALDTSAPSGPAGTIPINPALLKTMVIGNHLRLEVLGGNLLTTNADNLRELTQRPLASASFAEGSLHKALLDPHARDVMQVLVECALRPDQGLSWTTTASELSAVDAGATVSSAESDLSWAIPLGEKPSLAPVVVAWSGDLGLCPSWAHGAPSTECQQLVSACLLARNNARGAHVDLSLRWAPLPEEDPPGAPSDERITPIDERMIPNAENAYPLQEGAFFGNLFDPEKLNTGAEVRLEKTFVKGTTLDKSKPVYRIVRPPLEEVEFVYEDAFACSPPDPLSYLMWVDQRLRMESRTCAMSGDLSRGCVARNAGSCAGEPYSPEPPQPICAIEQGTYAACYSEEAAWLHPITVFLKDPCELSDCSNPLPINFEWRYIDDLEDPFSSRWEGTLPDDPFVDLPWNERIVPGALDPGELAELGAPQGLGGQGSLPNNP
;
A
#
# COMPACT_ATOMS: atom_id res chain seq x y z
N MET A 1 -83.50 -10.37 42.96
CA MET A 1 -84.33 -11.55 43.29
C MET A 1 -84.19 -12.60 42.17
N ARG A 2 -83.86 -13.85 42.55
CA ARG A 2 -84.08 -15.17 41.87
C ARG A 2 -83.59 -15.34 40.40
N ARG A 3 -82.46 -16.01 40.11
CA ARG A 3 -82.19 -17.48 39.98
C ARG A 3 -83.14 -18.27 39.04
N ALA A 4 -82.58 -18.84 37.95
CA ALA A 4 -82.50 -20.30 37.62
C ALA A 4 -82.24 -20.50 36.09
N ARG A 5 -81.06 -20.98 35.67
CA ARG A 5 -80.65 -22.39 35.37
C ARG A 5 -81.31 -23.05 34.13
N ARG A 6 -80.51 -23.33 33.08
CA ARG A 6 -80.15 -24.69 32.60
C ARG A 6 -79.16 -24.66 31.42
N ALA A 7 -78.05 -25.38 31.58
CA ALA A 7 -77.28 -26.09 30.54
C ALA A 7 -77.71 -27.60 30.61
N PRO A 8 -77.19 -28.60 29.83
CA PRO A 8 -75.93 -28.64 29.05
C PRO A 8 -75.96 -29.48 27.72
N ARG A 9 -74.74 -29.76 27.18
CA ARG A 9 -74.27 -30.73 26.14
C ARG A 9 -73.83 -30.09 24.82
N ASP A 10 -72.71 -30.40 24.17
CA ASP A 10 -71.58 -31.34 24.39
C ASP A 10 -70.39 -30.92 23.49
N ALA A 11 -69.18 -31.37 23.87
CA ALA A 11 -67.98 -31.71 23.07
C ALA A 11 -67.12 -30.64 22.35
N ALA A 12 -65.86 -30.54 22.80
CA ALA A 12 -64.67 -30.06 22.09
C ALA A 12 -63.92 -31.27 21.44
N PRO A 13 -62.85 -31.14 20.61
CA PRO A 13 -61.58 -30.51 21.00
C PRO A 13 -60.83 -29.70 19.92
N CYS A 14 -59.91 -28.86 20.41
CA CYS A 14 -58.85 -28.16 19.69
C CYS A 14 -57.98 -29.09 18.85
N SER A 15 -57.54 -28.61 17.68
CA SER A 15 -56.40 -29.15 16.95
C SER A 15 -55.54 -27.99 16.43
N LEU A 16 -54.37 -27.86 17.06
CA LEU A 16 -53.22 -27.08 16.59
C LEU A 16 -52.72 -27.67 15.27
N LEU A 17 -52.62 -26.84 14.23
CA LEU A 17 -52.06 -27.24 12.94
C LEU A 17 -50.76 -26.46 12.73
N VAL A 18 -49.65 -27.14 13.02
CA VAL A 18 -48.28 -26.78 12.63
C VAL A 18 -47.96 -27.57 11.36
N LYS A 19 -47.51 -26.89 10.30
CA LYS A 19 -46.76 -27.41 9.15
C LYS A 19 -46.39 -26.23 8.23
N GLY A 20 -45.17 -26.04 7.74
CA GLY A 20 -43.93 -26.79 7.91
C GLY A 20 -42.84 -26.05 7.12
N ALA A 21 -41.74 -25.70 7.79
CA ALA A 21 -40.52 -25.21 7.17
C ALA A 21 -39.65 -26.42 6.80
N THR A 22 -39.19 -26.45 5.56
CA THR A 22 -38.20 -27.40 5.07
C THR A 22 -36.79 -26.90 5.41
N MET A 23 -36.19 -27.44 6.46
CA MET A 23 -34.73 -27.44 6.68
C MET A 23 -34.26 -28.89 6.58
N ASN A 24 -33.26 -29.15 5.75
CA ASN A 24 -32.66 -30.46 5.63
C ASN A 24 -31.12 -30.39 5.69
N LEU A 25 -30.61 -31.18 6.64
CA LEU A 25 -29.36 -31.93 6.69
C LEU A 25 -28.04 -31.21 6.33
N ARG A 26 -27.25 -30.89 7.37
CA ARG A 26 -25.96 -31.58 7.65
C ARG A 26 -25.26 -30.96 8.88
N SER A 27 -25.64 -31.44 10.06
CA SER A 27 -24.80 -31.45 11.26
C SER A 27 -25.16 -32.67 12.10
N ALA A 28 -24.36 -33.72 12.00
CA ALA A 28 -24.35 -34.81 12.99
C ALA A 28 -23.00 -35.54 12.92
N ARG A 29 -22.13 -35.25 13.89
CA ARG A 29 -21.28 -36.20 14.62
C ARG A 29 -20.54 -35.46 15.75
N LEU A 30 -21.22 -35.42 16.89
CA LEU A 30 -20.70 -35.36 18.28
C LEU A 30 -20.53 -36.84 18.72
N ALA A 31 -19.69 -37.30 19.63
CA ALA A 31 -18.80 -36.71 20.64
C ALA A 31 -17.93 -37.85 21.25
N LEU A 32 -17.07 -37.44 22.20
CA LEU A 32 -16.49 -38.17 23.35
C LEU A 32 -15.09 -38.75 23.20
N ALA A 33 -14.11 -38.07 23.82
CA ALA A 33 -13.44 -38.60 25.01
C ALA A 33 -12.81 -37.45 25.81
N ALA A 34 -12.97 -37.52 27.12
CA ALA A 34 -12.47 -36.58 28.11
C ALA A 34 -11.19 -37.12 28.78
N SER A 35 -10.45 -36.18 29.36
CA SER A 35 -9.54 -36.30 30.52
C SER A 35 -8.05 -36.57 30.28
N SER A 36 -7.29 -35.53 30.66
CA SER A 36 -6.03 -35.53 31.41
C SER A 36 -4.76 -36.06 30.74
N VAL A 37 -3.72 -35.20 30.70
CA VAL A 37 -2.43 -35.44 31.37
C VAL A 37 -1.63 -34.14 31.42
N LEU A 38 -1.02 -33.96 32.60
CA LEU A 38 -0.11 -32.93 33.07
C LEU A 38 1.22 -32.97 32.29
N CYS A 39 1.68 -31.85 31.73
CA CYS A 39 3.07 -31.70 31.28
C CYS A 39 3.71 -30.47 31.92
N LEU A 40 4.63 -30.73 32.86
CA LEU A 40 5.68 -29.80 33.27
C LEU A 40 6.67 -29.64 32.11
N ALA A 41 6.92 -28.40 31.70
CA ALA A 41 8.07 -28.06 30.86
C ALA A 41 8.94 -27.06 31.62
N THR A 42 10.11 -27.55 32.03
CA THR A 42 11.25 -26.79 32.53
C THR A 42 11.92 -26.07 31.37
N SER A 43 11.86 -24.74 31.33
CA SER A 43 12.68 -23.93 30.42
C SER A 43 14.01 -23.62 31.10
N ALA A 44 15.06 -24.33 30.67
CA ALA A 44 16.44 -24.00 30.96
C ALA A 44 16.87 -22.77 30.15
N ALA A 45 17.35 -21.74 30.82
CA ALA A 45 18.00 -20.59 30.20
C ALA A 45 19.43 -20.97 29.79
N SER A 46 19.70 -20.91 28.50
CA SER A 46 21.02 -20.95 27.86
C SER A 46 20.81 -20.31 26.49
N ALA A 47 21.61 -19.41 25.94
CA ALA A 47 22.75 -18.61 26.33
C ALA A 47 23.00 -17.61 25.17
N LEU A 48 24.06 -16.82 25.27
CA LEU A 48 24.84 -16.21 24.17
C LEU A 48 24.40 -14.85 23.62
N ASP A 49 25.01 -13.87 24.28
CA ASP A 49 25.65 -12.69 23.71
C ASP A 49 26.38 -13.00 22.39
N THR A 50 26.00 -12.34 21.29
CA THR A 50 26.82 -12.19 20.07
C THR A 50 26.53 -10.85 19.42
N SER A 51 27.40 -9.87 19.70
CA SER A 51 27.53 -8.64 18.93
C SER A 51 28.62 -8.82 17.87
N ALA A 52 28.22 -8.84 16.60
CA ALA A 52 29.12 -8.67 15.46
C ALA A 52 28.34 -8.01 14.31
N PRO A 53 28.94 -7.03 13.59
CA PRO A 53 28.26 -6.29 12.54
C PRO A 53 28.06 -7.15 11.29
N SER A 54 26.87 -6.99 10.70
CA SER A 54 26.35 -7.64 9.51
C SER A 54 27.21 -7.37 8.26
N GLY A 55 27.66 -8.45 7.62
CA GLY A 55 27.95 -8.45 6.18
C GLY A 55 26.64 -8.57 5.39
N PRO A 56 26.64 -8.26 4.07
CA PRO A 56 25.42 -8.31 3.26
C PRO A 56 24.86 -9.73 3.25
N ALA A 57 23.61 -9.87 3.71
CA ALA A 57 22.87 -11.12 3.75
C ALA A 57 22.88 -11.79 2.36
N GLY A 58 23.17 -13.09 2.34
CA GLY A 58 23.20 -13.87 1.11
C GLY A 58 21.86 -13.80 0.39
N THR A 59 21.89 -13.42 -0.88
CA THR A 59 20.74 -13.42 -1.77
C THR A 59 20.21 -14.85 -1.89
N ILE A 60 18.97 -15.10 -1.47
CA ILE A 60 18.31 -16.38 -1.70
C ILE A 60 17.83 -16.37 -3.16
N PRO A 61 18.35 -17.25 -4.04
CA PRO A 61 17.90 -17.29 -5.43
C PRO A 61 16.44 -17.73 -5.50
N ILE A 62 15.58 -16.92 -6.13
CA ILE A 62 14.16 -17.22 -6.28
C ILE A 62 13.97 -17.99 -7.59
N ASN A 63 13.37 -19.17 -7.51
CA ASN A 63 13.06 -19.96 -8.70
C ASN A 63 11.95 -19.27 -9.53
N PRO A 64 12.12 -19.05 -10.84
CA PRO A 64 11.13 -18.37 -11.69
C PRO A 64 9.75 -19.04 -11.70
N ALA A 65 9.68 -20.33 -11.40
CA ALA A 65 8.41 -21.04 -11.25
C ALA A 65 7.61 -20.63 -9.99
N LEU A 66 8.16 -19.76 -9.13
CA LEU A 66 7.54 -19.35 -7.86
C LEU A 66 6.95 -17.94 -7.89
N LEU A 67 7.24 -17.12 -8.89
CA LEU A 67 6.67 -15.78 -8.97
C LEU A 67 5.15 -15.86 -9.09
N LYS A 68 4.42 -15.25 -8.16
CA LYS A 68 2.96 -15.17 -8.23
C LYS A 68 2.56 -13.88 -8.93
N THR A 69 1.52 -13.95 -9.75
CA THR A 69 0.96 -12.81 -10.50
C THR A 69 -0.55 -12.75 -10.31
N MET A 70 -1.10 -11.55 -10.12
CA MET A 70 -2.54 -11.33 -10.04
C MET A 70 -2.94 -9.98 -10.65
N VAL A 71 -4.12 -9.92 -11.27
CA VAL A 71 -4.73 -8.68 -11.78
C VAL A 71 -5.76 -8.17 -10.79
N ILE A 72 -5.61 -6.94 -10.31
CA ILE A 72 -6.53 -6.35 -9.32
C ILE A 72 -6.64 -4.82 -9.45
N GLY A 73 -7.80 -4.26 -9.10
CA GLY A 73 -8.04 -2.82 -9.15
C GLY A 73 -7.34 -2.00 -8.03
N ASN A 74 -6.88 -0.79 -8.34
CA ASN A 74 -6.33 0.19 -7.40
C ASN A 74 -7.38 1.17 -6.84
N HIS A 75 -8.34 0.68 -6.07
CA HIS A 75 -9.46 1.51 -5.62
C HIS A 75 -9.23 2.25 -4.30
N LEU A 76 -8.06 2.11 -3.67
CA LEU A 76 -7.83 2.65 -2.34
C LEU A 76 -7.37 4.11 -2.42
N ARG A 77 -8.24 5.06 -2.08
CA ARG A 77 -7.89 6.49 -2.09
C ARG A 77 -6.86 6.82 -1.02
N LEU A 78 -6.08 7.87 -1.26
CA LEU A 78 -5.04 8.33 -0.34
C LEU A 78 -5.60 8.70 1.04
N GLU A 79 -6.71 9.45 1.07
CA GLU A 79 -7.34 9.91 2.32
C GLU A 79 -7.98 8.75 3.10
N VAL A 80 -8.26 7.65 2.40
CA VAL A 80 -8.78 6.42 3.00
C VAL A 80 -7.63 5.64 3.62
N LEU A 81 -6.55 5.35 2.87
CA LEU A 81 -5.39 4.62 3.42
C LEU A 81 -4.66 5.43 4.50
N GLY A 82 -4.44 6.72 4.28
CA GLY A 82 -3.68 7.59 5.18
C GLY A 82 -4.50 8.19 6.32
N GLY A 83 -5.84 8.06 6.31
CA GLY A 83 -6.73 8.80 7.21
C GLY A 83 -7.82 7.95 7.87
N ASN A 84 -7.54 6.69 8.22
CA ASN A 84 -8.53 5.79 8.83
C ASN A 84 -8.17 5.33 10.25
N LEU A 85 -9.17 4.95 11.04
CA LEU A 85 -8.94 4.46 12.40
C LEU A 85 -8.25 3.09 12.48
N LEU A 86 -8.25 2.25 11.45
CA LEU A 86 -7.70 0.90 11.53
C LEU A 86 -6.17 0.89 11.44
N THR A 87 -5.61 1.54 10.41
CA THR A 87 -4.17 1.54 10.13
C THR A 87 -3.50 2.89 10.41
N THR A 88 -4.24 3.95 10.70
CA THR A 88 -3.68 5.26 11.07
C THR A 88 -3.91 5.56 12.56
N ASN A 89 -3.88 4.54 13.40
CA ASN A 89 -3.98 4.65 14.86
C ASN A 89 -3.04 3.64 15.51
N ALA A 90 -2.09 4.11 16.33
CA ALA A 90 -1.01 3.25 16.82
C ALA A 90 -1.52 2.12 17.74
N ASP A 91 -2.57 2.37 18.53
CA ASP A 91 -3.16 1.36 19.40
C ASP A 91 -3.90 0.28 18.60
N ASN A 92 -4.61 0.67 17.54
CA ASN A 92 -5.26 -0.28 16.65
C ASN A 92 -4.26 -1.09 15.84
N LEU A 93 -3.16 -0.49 15.38
CA LEU A 93 -2.07 -1.22 14.73
C LEU A 93 -1.46 -2.28 15.64
N ARG A 94 -1.20 -1.94 16.91
CA ARG A 94 -0.69 -2.89 17.90
C ARG A 94 -1.64 -4.06 18.14
N GLU A 95 -2.94 -3.79 18.22
CA GLU A 95 -3.94 -4.86 18.39
C GLU A 95 -4.10 -5.70 17.11
N LEU A 96 -4.02 -5.07 15.94
CA LEU A 96 -4.16 -5.74 14.64
C LEU A 96 -2.99 -6.70 14.37
N THR A 97 -1.77 -6.33 14.77
CA THR A 97 -0.55 -7.17 14.63
C THR A 97 -0.40 -8.23 15.72
N GLN A 98 -1.24 -8.20 16.77
CA GLN A 98 -1.22 -9.19 17.86
C GLN A 98 -2.36 -10.21 17.77
N ARG A 99 -3.29 -10.03 16.85
CA ARG A 99 -4.52 -10.83 16.74
C ARG A 99 -4.67 -11.46 15.35
N PRO A 100 -5.40 -12.58 15.26
CA PRO A 100 -5.80 -13.11 13.97
C PRO A 100 -6.76 -12.15 13.24
N LEU A 101 -6.68 -12.11 11.91
CA LEU A 101 -7.62 -11.43 11.03
C LEU A 101 -8.90 -12.28 10.89
N ALA A 102 -9.67 -12.35 11.97
CA ALA A 102 -10.87 -13.17 12.11
C ALA A 102 -12.01 -12.41 12.82
N SER A 103 -13.26 -12.81 12.61
CA SER A 103 -14.45 -12.12 13.15
C SER A 103 -14.38 -11.88 14.67
N ALA A 104 -13.80 -12.82 15.42
CA ALA A 104 -13.66 -12.73 16.87
C ALA A 104 -12.79 -11.53 17.32
N SER A 105 -11.77 -11.17 16.54
CA SER A 105 -10.89 -10.04 16.84
C SER A 105 -11.58 -8.68 16.73
N PHE A 106 -12.67 -8.61 15.96
CA PHE A 106 -13.46 -7.40 15.71
C PHE A 106 -14.83 -7.43 16.41
N ALA A 107 -15.09 -8.45 17.23
CA ALA A 107 -16.35 -8.55 17.96
C ALA A 107 -16.51 -7.46 19.02
N GLU A 108 -15.41 -7.00 19.60
CA GLU A 108 -15.37 -5.96 20.64
C GLU A 108 -14.01 -5.23 20.67
N GLY A 109 -13.85 -4.29 21.60
CA GLY A 109 -12.56 -3.62 21.84
C GLY A 109 -12.27 -2.43 20.91
N SER A 110 -10.99 -2.15 20.70
CA SER A 110 -10.50 -1.03 19.89
C SER A 110 -10.67 -1.28 18.39
N LEU A 111 -10.35 -2.49 17.91
CA LEU A 111 -10.55 -2.91 16.52
C LEU A 111 -12.03 -2.85 16.09
N HIS A 112 -12.96 -3.28 16.96
CA HIS A 112 -14.38 -3.12 16.73
C HIS A 112 -14.77 -1.64 16.50
N LYS A 113 -14.26 -0.76 17.37
CA LYS A 113 -14.53 0.68 17.29
C LYS A 113 -13.86 1.33 16.08
N ALA A 114 -12.70 0.84 15.66
CA ALA A 114 -12.02 1.29 14.46
C ALA A 114 -12.92 1.09 13.24
N LEU A 115 -13.60 -0.06 13.13
CA LEU A 115 -14.52 -0.35 12.02
C LEU A 115 -15.83 0.45 12.05
N LEU A 116 -16.08 1.27 13.08
CA LEU A 116 -17.15 2.26 13.00
C LEU A 116 -16.80 3.38 12.01
N ASP A 117 -15.51 3.62 11.75
CA ASP A 117 -15.02 4.51 10.71
C ASP A 117 -15.28 3.93 9.31
N PRO A 118 -15.97 4.65 8.41
CA PRO A 118 -16.13 4.20 7.03
C PRO A 118 -14.80 3.99 6.30
N HIS A 119 -13.81 4.88 6.47
CA HIS A 119 -12.51 4.72 5.81
C HIS A 119 -11.80 3.44 6.30
N ALA A 120 -11.97 3.07 7.57
CA ALA A 120 -11.41 1.84 8.10
C ALA A 120 -12.04 0.59 7.50
N ARG A 121 -13.34 0.63 7.15
CA ARG A 121 -14.03 -0.49 6.47
C ARG A 121 -13.57 -0.67 5.03
N ASP A 122 -13.28 0.43 4.34
CA ASP A 122 -12.73 0.40 2.99
C ASP A 122 -11.30 -0.17 3.01
N VAL A 123 -10.45 0.27 3.95
CA VAL A 123 -9.13 -0.34 4.18
C VAL A 123 -9.25 -1.81 4.56
N MET A 124 -10.23 -2.18 5.39
CA MET A 124 -10.48 -3.57 5.81
C MET A 124 -10.80 -4.49 4.62
N GLN A 125 -11.57 -4.02 3.64
CA GLN A 125 -11.84 -4.78 2.41
C GLN A 125 -10.54 -5.10 1.68
N VAL A 126 -9.71 -4.08 1.41
CA VAL A 126 -8.43 -4.26 0.70
C VAL A 126 -7.46 -5.12 1.51
N LEU A 127 -7.42 -4.94 2.85
CA LEU A 127 -6.60 -5.74 3.76
C LEU A 127 -6.96 -7.22 3.70
N VAL A 128 -8.25 -7.56 3.78
CA VAL A 128 -8.73 -8.94 3.73
C VAL A 128 -8.46 -9.55 2.35
N GLU A 129 -8.73 -8.81 1.27
CA GLU A 129 -8.41 -9.24 -0.10
C GLU A 129 -6.92 -9.52 -0.29
N CYS A 130 -6.03 -8.65 0.21
CA CYS A 130 -4.59 -8.86 0.13
C CYS A 130 -4.13 -10.03 1.01
N ALA A 131 -4.55 -10.10 2.26
CA ALA A 131 -4.01 -11.04 3.24
C ALA A 131 -4.57 -12.45 3.08
N LEU A 132 -5.88 -12.60 2.94
CA LEU A 132 -6.58 -13.88 3.08
C LEU A 132 -6.85 -14.54 1.73
N ARG A 133 -7.00 -15.86 1.72
CA ARG A 133 -7.41 -16.63 0.53
C ARG A 133 -8.91 -16.48 0.24
N PRO A 134 -9.39 -16.86 -0.96
CA PRO A 134 -10.82 -16.81 -1.29
C PRO A 134 -11.72 -17.67 -0.41
N ASP A 135 -11.19 -18.75 0.19
CA ASP A 135 -11.92 -19.61 1.15
C ASP A 135 -11.93 -19.05 2.58
N GLN A 136 -11.14 -18.01 2.83
CA GLN A 136 -11.02 -17.32 4.10
C GLN A 136 -11.79 -15.98 4.05
N GLY A 137 -12.20 -15.50 5.21
CA GLY A 137 -12.94 -14.27 5.34
C GLY A 137 -13.37 -14.03 6.77
N LEU A 138 -13.96 -12.87 7.00
CA LEU A 138 -14.48 -12.51 8.31
C LEU A 138 -15.71 -11.62 8.19
N SER A 139 -16.44 -11.51 9.29
CA SER A 139 -17.62 -10.68 9.41
C SER A 139 -17.50 -9.77 10.62
N TRP A 140 -17.91 -8.53 10.46
CA TRP A 140 -18.10 -7.60 11.57
C TRP A 140 -19.59 -7.30 11.72
N THR A 141 -20.04 -7.19 12.96
CA THR A 141 -21.43 -6.91 13.29
C THR A 141 -21.47 -5.73 14.25
N THR A 142 -22.33 -4.74 13.96
CA THR A 142 -22.55 -3.57 14.80
C THR A 142 -24.04 -3.25 14.91
N THR A 143 -24.40 -2.39 15.84
CA THR A 143 -25.76 -1.90 15.98
C THR A 143 -25.95 -0.57 15.24
N ALA A 144 -27.16 -0.32 14.73
CA ALA A 144 -27.50 0.99 14.15
C ALA A 144 -27.26 2.16 15.14
N SER A 145 -27.39 1.89 16.45
CA SER A 145 -27.09 2.87 17.49
C SER A 145 -25.61 3.22 17.63
N GLU A 146 -24.71 2.25 17.42
CA GLU A 146 -23.26 2.50 17.47
C GLU A 146 -22.81 3.31 16.25
N LEU A 147 -23.28 2.96 15.06
CA LEU A 147 -23.02 3.74 13.83
C LEU A 147 -23.54 5.18 13.96
N SER A 148 -24.79 5.34 14.41
CA SER A 148 -25.38 6.67 14.61
C SER A 148 -24.65 7.50 15.68
N ALA A 149 -23.98 6.86 16.63
CA ALA A 149 -23.21 7.54 17.67
C ALA A 149 -21.88 8.12 17.16
N VAL A 150 -21.43 7.73 15.96
CA VAL A 150 -20.24 8.29 15.31
C VAL A 150 -20.60 9.40 14.32
N ASP A 151 -21.67 9.22 13.54
CA ASP A 151 -22.08 10.19 12.50
C ASP A 151 -22.62 11.51 13.06
N ALA A 152 -23.11 11.54 14.30
CA ALA A 152 -23.72 12.74 14.88
C ALA A 152 -22.76 13.94 15.05
N GLY A 153 -21.45 13.74 14.94
CA GLY A 153 -20.43 14.79 15.02
C GLY A 153 -19.79 15.17 13.69
N ALA A 154 -20.01 14.39 12.63
CA ALA A 154 -19.45 14.66 11.31
C ALA A 154 -20.37 15.66 10.58
N THR A 155 -20.00 16.94 10.64
CA THR A 155 -20.48 17.91 9.64
C THR A 155 -19.80 17.56 8.33
N VAL A 156 -20.26 16.48 7.68
CA VAL A 156 -19.80 16.10 6.35
C VAL A 156 -20.17 17.26 5.43
N SER A 157 -19.18 18.02 4.97
CA SER A 157 -19.35 18.89 3.82
C SER A 157 -19.91 18.01 2.70
N SER A 158 -21.13 18.35 2.28
CA SER A 158 -22.08 17.59 1.46
C SER A 158 -21.61 17.15 0.05
N ALA A 159 -20.30 17.10 -0.24
CA ALA A 159 -19.80 17.04 -1.61
C ALA A 159 -19.34 15.66 -2.13
N GLU A 160 -19.11 14.62 -1.30
CA GLU A 160 -18.33 13.45 -1.79
C GLU A 160 -18.82 12.05 -1.39
N SER A 161 -20.08 11.86 -1.01
CA SER A 161 -20.58 10.52 -0.67
C SER A 161 -21.27 9.82 -1.86
N ASP A 162 -20.47 9.27 -2.79
CA ASP A 162 -20.94 8.30 -3.80
C ASP A 162 -20.80 6.84 -3.32
N LEU A 163 -20.59 6.63 -2.01
CA LEU A 163 -20.37 5.31 -1.44
C LEU A 163 -21.69 4.55 -1.20
N SER A 164 -21.73 3.31 -1.67
CA SER A 164 -22.88 2.39 -1.67
C SER A 164 -23.37 1.94 -0.29
N TRP A 165 -22.74 2.38 0.80
CA TRP A 165 -23.12 2.05 2.17
C TRP A 165 -23.99 3.11 2.86
N ALA A 166 -24.34 4.20 2.16
CA ALA A 166 -25.25 5.21 2.70
C ALA A 166 -26.60 4.58 3.07
N ILE A 167 -26.90 4.53 4.37
CA ILE A 167 -28.19 4.07 4.88
C ILE A 167 -29.26 5.03 4.33
N PRO A 168 -30.35 4.54 3.72
CA PRO A 168 -31.42 5.40 3.20
C PRO A 168 -31.96 6.32 4.29
N LEU A 169 -31.69 7.62 4.17
CA LEU A 169 -32.18 8.65 5.07
C LEU A 169 -33.71 8.77 4.91
N GLY A 170 -34.47 8.03 5.72
CA GLY A 170 -35.94 8.10 5.70
C GLY A 170 -36.66 6.94 6.37
N GLU A 171 -36.01 5.78 6.53
CA GLU A 171 -36.56 4.68 7.31
C GLU A 171 -36.16 4.81 8.78
N LYS A 172 -37.10 4.52 9.69
CA LYS A 172 -36.80 4.42 11.13
C LYS A 172 -35.59 3.48 11.28
N PRO A 173 -34.59 3.84 12.10
CA PRO A 173 -33.41 3.00 12.29
C PRO A 173 -33.89 1.61 12.68
N SER A 174 -33.68 0.66 11.77
CA SER A 174 -33.94 -0.74 12.03
C SER A 174 -33.10 -1.11 13.24
N LEU A 175 -33.72 -1.69 14.27
CA LEU A 175 -33.01 -2.25 15.41
C LEU A 175 -32.20 -3.50 15.02
N ALA A 176 -32.26 -3.93 13.76
CA ALA A 176 -31.47 -5.04 13.26
C ALA A 176 -29.97 -4.69 13.30
N PRO A 177 -29.11 -5.66 13.65
CA PRO A 177 -27.68 -5.49 13.55
C PRO A 177 -27.26 -5.29 12.08
N VAL A 178 -26.31 -4.40 11.85
CA VAL A 178 -25.63 -4.24 10.56
C VAL A 178 -24.50 -5.25 10.53
N VAL A 179 -24.50 -6.13 9.53
CA VAL A 179 -23.48 -7.16 9.32
C VAL A 179 -22.75 -6.84 8.03
N VAL A 180 -21.42 -6.68 8.12
CA VAL A 180 -20.53 -6.53 6.97
C VAL A 180 -19.63 -7.76 6.91
N ALA A 181 -19.48 -8.35 5.74
CA ALA A 181 -18.63 -9.52 5.53
C ALA A 181 -17.61 -9.22 4.44
N TRP A 182 -16.37 -9.64 4.68
CA TRP A 182 -15.24 -9.52 3.77
C TRP A 182 -14.71 -10.92 3.45
N SER A 183 -14.39 -11.15 2.18
CA SER A 183 -13.79 -12.38 1.69
C SER A 183 -12.38 -12.09 1.19
N GLY A 184 -11.45 -13.02 1.44
CA GLY A 184 -10.09 -12.90 0.92
C GLY A 184 -10.03 -13.07 -0.59
N ASP A 185 -8.85 -12.84 -1.16
CA ASP A 185 -8.61 -12.95 -2.60
C ASP A 185 -7.18 -13.43 -2.91
N LEU A 186 -6.17 -12.58 -2.69
CA LEU A 186 -4.77 -12.86 -3.06
C LEU A 186 -4.12 -13.95 -2.21
N GLY A 187 -4.51 -14.07 -0.93
CA GLY A 187 -3.89 -15.00 0.01
C GLY A 187 -2.39 -14.78 0.20
N LEU A 188 -1.95 -13.52 0.32
CA LEU A 188 -0.53 -13.19 0.58
C LEU A 188 -0.06 -13.65 1.96
N CYS A 189 -0.97 -13.69 2.93
CA CYS A 189 -0.69 -14.10 4.30
C CYS A 189 -1.87 -14.88 4.92
N PRO A 190 -2.10 -16.13 4.48
CA PRO A 190 -3.24 -16.93 4.91
C PRO A 190 -3.19 -17.32 6.39
N SER A 191 -2.00 -17.39 6.98
CA SER A 191 -1.80 -17.72 8.40
C SER A 191 -2.38 -16.65 9.33
N TRP A 192 -2.51 -15.41 8.86
CA TRP A 192 -3.12 -14.31 9.63
C TRP A 192 -4.58 -14.60 10.00
N ALA A 193 -5.31 -15.43 9.24
CA ALA A 193 -6.67 -15.85 9.63
C ALA A 193 -6.72 -16.62 10.97
N HIS A 194 -5.59 -17.17 11.42
CA HIS A 194 -5.52 -18.09 12.56
C HIS A 194 -4.59 -17.63 13.68
N GLY A 195 -3.64 -16.73 13.39
CA GLY A 195 -2.71 -16.20 14.37
C GLY A 195 -2.27 -14.77 14.05
N ALA A 196 -1.46 -14.20 14.94
CA ALA A 196 -0.79 -12.92 14.68
C ALA A 196 0.11 -13.04 13.43
N PRO A 197 0.19 -12.00 12.58
CA PRO A 197 1.01 -12.01 11.38
C PRO A 197 2.49 -11.88 11.73
N SER A 198 3.35 -12.60 11.02
CA SER A 198 4.80 -12.36 11.08
C SER A 198 5.17 -11.00 10.47
N THR A 199 6.40 -10.53 10.70
CA THR A 199 6.88 -9.29 10.09
C THR A 199 6.92 -9.38 8.56
N GLU A 200 7.31 -10.52 8.01
CA GLU A 200 7.36 -10.79 6.57
C GLU A 200 5.96 -10.73 5.95
N CYS A 201 4.99 -11.32 6.63
CA CYS A 201 3.57 -11.22 6.28
C CYS A 201 3.08 -9.76 6.29
N GLN A 202 3.40 -9.01 7.34
CA GLN A 202 3.05 -7.59 7.44
C GLN A 202 3.66 -6.78 6.29
N GLN A 203 4.93 -7.04 5.94
CA GLN A 203 5.61 -6.35 4.83
C GLN A 203 4.96 -6.63 3.48
N LEU A 204 4.66 -7.90 3.20
CA LEU A 204 4.05 -8.29 1.92
C LEU A 204 2.63 -7.72 1.78
N VAL A 205 1.83 -7.76 2.85
CA VAL A 205 0.49 -7.16 2.85
C VAL A 205 0.56 -5.63 2.76
N SER A 206 1.54 -5.00 3.42
CA SER A 206 1.81 -3.56 3.32
C SER A 206 2.11 -3.14 1.88
N ALA A 207 2.99 -3.88 1.21
CA ALA A 207 3.29 -3.68 -0.21
C ALA A 207 2.04 -3.78 -1.09
N CYS A 208 1.12 -4.70 -0.78
CA CYS A 208 -0.17 -4.83 -1.50
C CYS A 208 -1.09 -3.62 -1.28
N LEU A 209 -1.24 -3.16 -0.04
CA LEU A 209 -2.04 -1.98 0.28
C LEU A 209 -1.50 -0.73 -0.43
N LEU A 210 -0.18 -0.53 -0.41
CA LEU A 210 0.48 0.56 -1.13
C LEU A 210 0.34 0.42 -2.65
N ALA A 211 0.50 -0.78 -3.18
CA ALA A 211 0.32 -1.08 -4.59
C ALA A 211 -1.12 -0.81 -5.06
N ARG A 212 -2.11 -0.84 -4.17
CA ARG A 212 -3.51 -0.51 -4.49
C ARG A 212 -3.89 0.92 -4.13
N ASN A 213 -2.99 1.68 -3.50
CA ASN A 213 -3.18 3.09 -3.23
C ASN A 213 -3.24 3.89 -4.53
N ASN A 214 -4.16 4.85 -4.54
CA ASN A 214 -4.52 5.63 -5.70
C ASN A 214 -4.95 7.02 -5.25
N ALA A 215 -3.98 7.92 -5.13
CA ALA A 215 -4.23 9.31 -4.75
C ALA A 215 -5.09 10.09 -5.76
N ARG A 216 -5.21 9.60 -7.01
CA ARG A 216 -6.02 10.24 -8.05
C ARG A 216 -7.46 9.73 -8.13
N GLY A 217 -7.77 8.65 -7.40
CA GLY A 217 -9.08 8.00 -7.43
C GLY A 217 -9.46 7.34 -8.76
N ALA A 218 -8.54 7.25 -9.73
CA ALA A 218 -8.76 6.63 -11.04
C ALA A 218 -8.63 5.11 -10.95
N HIS A 219 -9.73 4.36 -11.04
CA HIS A 219 -9.69 2.90 -10.94
C HIS A 219 -9.01 2.27 -12.17
N VAL A 220 -7.90 1.58 -11.96
CA VAL A 220 -7.13 0.86 -12.99
C VAL A 220 -6.84 -0.55 -12.54
N ASP A 221 -6.75 -1.44 -13.51
CA ASP A 221 -6.33 -2.82 -13.29
C ASP A 221 -4.80 -2.87 -13.20
N LEU A 222 -4.28 -3.53 -12.18
CA LEU A 222 -2.85 -3.69 -11.91
C LEU A 222 -2.46 -5.15 -11.99
N SER A 223 -1.35 -5.47 -12.66
CA SER A 223 -0.69 -6.77 -12.51
C SER A 223 0.33 -6.68 -11.36
N LEU A 224 -0.02 -7.24 -10.20
CA LEU A 224 0.87 -7.37 -9.04
C LEU A 224 1.73 -8.63 -9.19
N ARG A 225 3.05 -8.50 -8.97
CA ARG A 225 3.98 -9.63 -8.99
C ARG A 225 4.87 -9.64 -7.75
N TRP A 226 5.03 -10.80 -7.14
CA TRP A 226 5.78 -10.94 -5.88
C TRP A 226 6.41 -12.32 -5.71
N ALA A 227 7.43 -12.37 -4.84
CA ALA A 227 8.01 -13.61 -4.35
C ALA A 227 7.14 -14.16 -3.21
N PRO A 228 6.71 -15.42 -3.26
CA PRO A 228 5.92 -16.01 -2.18
C PRO A 228 6.76 -16.08 -0.91
N LEU A 229 6.10 -15.88 0.24
CA LEU A 229 6.71 -16.19 1.52
C LEU A 229 7.10 -17.68 1.53
N PRO A 230 8.24 -18.06 2.14
CA PRO A 230 8.55 -19.46 2.39
C PRO A 230 7.36 -20.05 3.15
N GLU A 231 6.68 -20.99 2.51
CA GLU A 231 5.37 -21.49 2.92
C GLU A 231 5.45 -22.03 4.35
N GLU A 232 4.88 -21.28 5.32
CA GLU A 232 4.59 -21.80 6.65
C GLU A 232 3.34 -22.67 6.56
N ASP A 233 3.39 -23.73 5.75
CA ASP A 233 2.31 -24.71 5.76
C ASP A 233 2.23 -25.28 7.17
N PRO A 234 1.04 -25.23 7.82
CA PRO A 234 0.89 -25.84 9.12
C PRO A 234 1.20 -27.34 8.95
N PRO A 235 2.05 -27.94 9.81
CA PRO A 235 2.44 -29.33 9.68
C PRO A 235 1.20 -30.23 9.69
N GLY A 236 0.84 -30.77 8.52
CA GLY A 236 -0.36 -31.58 8.32
C GLY A 236 -1.44 -31.01 7.40
N ALA A 237 -1.25 -29.83 6.80
CA ALA A 237 -2.05 -29.45 5.64
C ALA A 237 -1.86 -30.51 4.53
N PRO A 238 -2.93 -31.07 3.96
CA PRO A 238 -2.82 -32.10 2.92
C PRO A 238 -2.05 -31.53 1.73
N SER A 239 -0.87 -32.08 1.46
CA SER A 239 0.07 -31.67 0.40
C SER A 239 -0.50 -31.77 -1.03
N ASP A 240 -1.63 -32.45 -1.19
CA ASP A 240 -2.16 -32.91 -2.48
C ASP A 240 -3.27 -32.02 -3.05
N GLU A 241 -3.82 -31.10 -2.26
CA GLU A 241 -4.41 -29.87 -2.80
C GLU A 241 -3.40 -28.75 -2.55
N ARG A 242 -2.21 -28.87 -3.17
CA ARG A 242 -1.63 -27.66 -3.75
C ARG A 242 -2.77 -27.09 -4.57
N ILE A 243 -3.40 -26.04 -4.05
CA ILE A 243 -4.14 -25.11 -4.88
C ILE A 243 -3.10 -24.78 -5.95
N THR A 244 -3.19 -25.43 -7.11
CA THR A 244 -2.42 -25.04 -8.29
C THR A 244 -2.66 -23.55 -8.34
N PRO A 245 -1.61 -22.71 -8.17
CA PRO A 245 -1.73 -21.29 -7.87
C PRO A 245 -2.90 -20.79 -8.68
N ILE A 246 -3.99 -20.44 -7.96
CA ILE A 246 -5.37 -20.38 -8.46
C ILE A 246 -5.31 -20.18 -9.95
N ASP A 247 -5.52 -21.28 -10.69
CA ASP A 247 -5.58 -21.39 -12.14
C ASP A 247 -5.10 -20.14 -12.88
N GLU A 248 -4.03 -20.24 -13.67
CA GLU A 248 -3.59 -19.28 -14.71
C GLU A 248 -4.73 -18.67 -15.58
N ARG A 249 -5.99 -19.10 -15.42
CA ARG A 249 -7.18 -18.22 -15.50
C ARG A 249 -6.98 -16.94 -14.66
N MET A 250 -6.45 -15.86 -15.22
CA MET A 250 -7.34 -15.03 -16.04
C MET A 250 -6.67 -14.22 -17.13
N ILE A 251 -5.36 -14.37 -17.36
CA ILE A 251 -4.72 -13.81 -18.56
C ILE A 251 -3.55 -14.72 -18.97
N PRO A 252 -3.76 -15.74 -19.82
CA PRO A 252 -2.64 -16.24 -20.63
C PRO A 252 -2.02 -15.02 -21.31
N ASN A 253 -0.75 -14.77 -21.02
CA ASN A 253 -0.02 -13.54 -21.38
C ASN A 253 -0.29 -12.30 -20.49
N ALA A 254 -0.54 -12.43 -19.18
CA ALA A 254 -0.54 -11.27 -18.27
C ALA A 254 0.74 -10.42 -18.45
N GLU A 255 1.89 -11.06 -18.70
CA GLU A 255 3.14 -10.36 -19.01
C GLU A 255 3.05 -9.49 -20.28
N ASN A 256 2.34 -9.94 -21.31
CA ASN A 256 2.14 -9.15 -22.54
C ASN A 256 0.98 -8.15 -22.40
N ALA A 257 -0.01 -8.44 -21.56
CA ALA A 257 -1.15 -7.57 -21.30
C ALA A 257 -0.80 -6.41 -20.37
N TYR A 258 0.18 -6.59 -19.49
CA TYR A 258 0.71 -5.57 -18.58
C TYR A 258 2.22 -5.41 -18.78
N PRO A 259 2.65 -4.85 -19.92
CA PRO A 259 4.08 -4.78 -20.28
C PRO A 259 4.82 -3.65 -19.57
N LEU A 260 4.11 -2.70 -18.93
CA LEU A 260 4.71 -1.51 -18.38
C LEU A 260 4.96 -1.67 -16.90
N GLN A 261 6.21 -1.86 -16.52
CA GLN A 261 6.60 -1.85 -15.12
C GLN A 261 6.36 -0.45 -14.55
N GLU A 262 5.49 -0.36 -13.55
CA GLU A 262 5.20 0.89 -12.87
C GLU A 262 6.28 1.22 -11.84
N GLY A 263 6.74 0.20 -11.10
CA GLY A 263 7.70 0.32 -10.01
C GLY A 263 7.54 -0.78 -8.95
N ALA A 264 8.06 -0.52 -7.75
CA ALA A 264 7.94 -1.42 -6.59
C ALA A 264 7.34 -0.69 -5.39
N PHE A 265 6.55 -1.40 -4.60
CA PHE A 265 6.03 -0.95 -3.31
C PHE A 265 6.52 -1.88 -2.22
N PHE A 266 6.98 -1.33 -1.10
CA PHE A 266 7.57 -2.09 0.00
C PHE A 266 7.51 -1.30 1.31
N GLY A 267 7.74 -1.97 2.43
CA GLY A 267 7.68 -1.33 3.75
C GLY A 267 6.84 -2.12 4.76
N ASN A 268 6.55 -1.50 5.91
CA ASN A 268 5.62 -2.02 6.91
C ASN A 268 4.67 -0.93 7.41
N LEU A 269 3.43 -0.94 6.94
CA LEU A 269 2.36 -0.04 7.40
C LEU A 269 1.82 -0.42 8.78
N PHE A 270 2.17 -1.61 9.27
CA PHE A 270 1.64 -2.16 10.51
C PHE A 270 2.54 -1.95 11.72
N ASP A 271 3.69 -1.29 11.54
CA ASP A 271 4.55 -0.91 12.65
C ASP A 271 4.00 0.34 13.36
N PRO A 272 3.48 0.22 14.59
CA PRO A 272 2.90 1.35 15.31
C PRO A 272 3.95 2.39 15.73
N GLU A 273 5.24 2.04 15.78
CA GLU A 273 6.33 2.95 16.13
C GLU A 273 6.75 3.83 14.95
N LYS A 274 6.42 3.39 13.73
CA LYS A 274 6.71 4.07 12.46
C LYS A 274 5.50 4.80 11.87
N LEU A 275 4.41 4.89 12.64
CA LEU A 275 3.27 5.74 12.30
C LEU A 275 3.54 7.18 12.73
N ASN A 276 3.43 8.13 11.80
CA ASN A 276 3.61 9.54 12.12
C ASN A 276 2.51 10.02 13.08
N THR A 277 2.91 10.46 14.27
CA THR A 277 1.98 10.93 15.31
C THR A 277 1.13 12.14 14.89
N GLY A 278 1.59 12.94 13.92
CA GLY A 278 0.84 14.03 13.32
C GLY A 278 -0.28 13.57 12.39
N ALA A 279 -0.20 12.36 11.85
CA ALA A 279 -1.23 11.77 10.98
C ALA A 279 -2.25 10.94 11.76
N GLU A 280 -2.01 10.68 13.05
CA GLU A 280 -2.78 9.73 13.83
C GLU A 280 -4.27 10.12 13.94
N VAL A 281 -5.13 9.24 13.45
CA VAL A 281 -6.58 9.34 13.56
C VAL A 281 -7.01 8.84 14.92
N ARG A 282 -7.87 9.60 15.59
CA ARG A 282 -8.32 9.32 16.96
C ARG A 282 -9.83 9.25 17.06
N LEU A 283 -10.30 8.37 17.94
CA LEU A 283 -11.71 8.29 18.31
C LEU A 283 -11.92 9.02 19.64
N GLU A 284 -12.40 10.25 19.58
CA GLU A 284 -12.68 11.06 20.76
C GLU A 284 -14.07 10.76 21.31
N LYS A 285 -14.14 10.57 22.63
CA LYS A 285 -15.42 10.41 23.33
C LYS A 285 -15.93 11.79 23.75
N THR A 286 -17.02 12.22 23.13
CA THR A 286 -17.69 13.50 23.42
C THR A 286 -19.01 13.28 24.15
N PHE A 287 -19.43 14.29 24.92
CA PHE A 287 -20.75 14.32 25.56
C PHE A 287 -21.52 15.51 24.99
N VAL A 288 -22.69 15.25 24.40
CA VAL A 288 -23.54 16.31 23.83
C VAL A 288 -24.07 17.18 24.98
N LYS A 289 -23.49 18.37 25.14
CA LYS A 289 -24.00 19.40 26.05
C LYS A 289 -25.25 20.03 25.41
N GLY A 290 -26.45 19.69 25.89
CA GLY A 290 -27.64 20.50 25.60
C GLY A 290 -28.95 19.73 25.38
N THR A 291 -28.94 18.41 25.20
CA THR A 291 -30.19 17.65 25.15
C THR A 291 -30.57 17.19 26.56
N THR A 292 -31.72 17.66 27.04
CA THR A 292 -32.36 17.24 28.30
C THR A 292 -32.73 15.76 28.32
N LEU A 293 -32.70 15.09 27.16
CA LEU A 293 -32.77 13.65 27.04
C LEU A 293 -31.36 13.06 26.98
N ASP A 294 -31.01 12.37 28.05
CA ASP A 294 -30.00 11.32 28.13
C ASP A 294 -28.51 11.74 28.24
N LYS A 295 -28.14 12.28 29.41
CA LYS A 295 -26.73 12.48 29.84
C LYS A 295 -25.90 11.17 29.94
N SER A 296 -26.42 10.02 29.50
CA SER A 296 -25.80 8.72 29.75
C SER A 296 -25.11 8.08 28.54
N LYS A 297 -25.39 8.53 27.30
CA LYS A 297 -24.82 7.89 26.10
C LYS A 297 -23.65 8.70 25.54
N PRO A 298 -22.45 8.10 25.43
CA PRO A 298 -21.34 8.76 24.78
C PRO A 298 -21.56 8.86 23.26
N VAL A 299 -21.18 10.00 22.70
CA VAL A 299 -21.09 10.20 21.25
C VAL A 299 -19.60 10.16 20.91
N TYR A 300 -19.25 9.43 19.87
CA TYR A 300 -17.88 9.34 19.42
C TYR A 300 -17.66 10.28 18.25
N ARG A 301 -16.50 10.93 18.20
CA ARG A 301 -16.08 11.78 17.10
C ARG A 301 -14.79 11.23 16.55
N ILE A 302 -14.75 10.97 15.25
CA ILE A 302 -13.49 10.65 14.58
C ILE A 302 -12.78 11.95 14.28
N VAL A 303 -11.55 12.08 14.75
CA VAL A 303 -10.68 13.23 14.51
C VAL A 303 -9.58 12.79 13.56
N ARG A 304 -9.57 13.40 12.37
CA ARG A 304 -8.55 13.22 11.34
C ARG A 304 -7.69 14.48 11.29
N PRO A 305 -6.39 14.39 11.54
CA PRO A 305 -5.47 15.47 11.22
C PRO A 305 -5.49 15.74 9.70
N PRO A 306 -5.28 17.00 9.27
CA PRO A 306 -5.08 17.31 7.86
C PRO A 306 -3.80 16.65 7.34
N LEU A 307 -3.90 15.85 6.28
CA LEU A 307 -2.75 15.13 5.74
C LEU A 307 -1.71 16.08 5.13
N GLU A 308 -2.10 17.28 4.67
CA GLU A 308 -1.16 18.29 4.16
C GLU A 308 -0.23 18.89 5.23
N GLU A 309 -0.47 18.63 6.52
CA GLU A 309 0.42 19.07 7.61
C GLU A 309 1.52 18.04 7.93
N VAL A 310 1.41 16.81 7.40
CA VAL A 310 2.43 15.76 7.56
C VAL A 310 3.16 15.52 6.25
N GLU A 311 4.43 15.16 6.34
CA GLU A 311 5.21 14.77 5.16
C GLU A 311 4.82 13.35 4.72
N PHE A 312 4.96 12.39 5.65
CA PHE A 312 4.61 10.98 5.45
C PHE A 312 3.70 10.48 6.58
N VAL A 313 2.69 9.69 6.25
CA VAL A 313 1.82 8.99 7.21
C VAL A 313 2.55 7.81 7.84
N TYR A 314 3.21 7.01 7.00
CA TYR A 314 3.97 5.82 7.38
C TYR A 314 5.44 6.05 7.07
N GLU A 315 6.30 6.05 8.09
CA GLU A 315 7.72 6.34 7.92
C GLU A 315 8.46 5.22 7.18
N ASP A 316 8.05 3.98 7.44
CA ASP A 316 8.62 2.75 6.88
C ASP A 316 7.80 2.24 5.68
N ALA A 317 7.20 3.14 4.91
CA ALA A 317 6.49 2.81 3.67
C ALA A 317 7.18 3.49 2.48
N PHE A 318 7.44 2.72 1.43
CA PHE A 318 8.25 3.17 0.31
C PHE A 318 7.64 2.75 -1.03
N ALA A 319 7.92 3.56 -2.05
CA ALA A 319 7.73 3.23 -3.45
C ALA A 319 9.01 3.61 -4.22
N CYS A 320 9.37 2.84 -5.23
CA CYS A 320 10.41 3.22 -6.18
C CYS A 320 9.89 3.12 -7.61
N SER A 321 10.46 3.93 -8.48
CA SER A 321 10.15 3.96 -9.91
C SER A 321 11.14 3.09 -10.71
N PRO A 322 10.73 2.47 -11.83
CA PRO A 322 11.66 1.78 -12.71
C PRO A 322 12.74 2.75 -13.20
N PRO A 323 13.92 2.25 -13.60
CA PRO A 323 14.87 3.09 -14.28
C PRO A 323 14.19 3.68 -15.51
N ASP A 324 14.32 4.99 -15.69
CA ASP A 324 13.79 5.64 -16.87
C ASP A 324 14.91 5.92 -17.88
N PRO A 325 15.17 5.01 -18.84
CA PRO A 325 16.13 5.27 -19.90
C PRO A 325 15.67 6.35 -20.88
N LEU A 326 14.38 6.73 -20.83
CA LEU A 326 13.75 7.70 -21.72
C LEU A 326 13.31 8.99 -21.00
N SER A 327 13.55 9.14 -19.70
CA SER A 327 13.20 10.35 -18.92
C SER A 327 13.78 11.60 -19.56
N TYR A 328 14.94 11.45 -20.21
CA TYR A 328 15.58 12.52 -20.96
C TYR A 328 14.84 12.89 -22.27
N LEU A 329 14.16 11.93 -22.91
CA LEU A 329 13.54 12.08 -24.23
C LEU A 329 12.03 12.36 -24.15
N MET A 330 11.36 11.82 -23.13
CA MET A 330 9.95 12.00 -22.87
C MET A 330 9.82 12.60 -21.48
N TRP A 331 9.33 13.84 -21.41
CA TRP A 331 9.16 14.69 -20.23
C TRP A 331 8.20 14.15 -19.16
N VAL A 332 8.02 12.84 -19.06
CA VAL A 332 7.20 12.18 -18.05
C VAL A 332 8.15 11.65 -16.99
N ASP A 333 8.44 12.49 -16.01
CA ASP A 333 9.26 12.08 -14.87
C ASP A 333 8.53 10.95 -14.10
N GLN A 334 9.03 9.71 -14.20
CA GLN A 334 8.48 8.56 -13.47
C GLN A 334 8.49 8.79 -11.96
N ARG A 335 9.40 9.64 -11.47
CA ARG A 335 9.43 10.06 -10.08
C ARG A 335 8.17 10.84 -9.72
N LEU A 336 7.79 11.82 -10.53
CA LEU A 336 6.55 12.59 -10.35
C LEU A 336 5.31 11.69 -10.47
N ARG A 337 5.34 10.69 -11.35
CA ARG A 337 4.26 9.70 -11.44
C ARG A 337 4.12 8.92 -10.12
N MET A 338 5.23 8.41 -9.57
CA MET A 338 5.23 7.72 -8.29
C MET A 338 4.80 8.61 -7.12
N GLU A 339 5.33 9.83 -7.03
CA GLU A 339 4.93 10.80 -6.01
C GLU A 339 3.42 11.10 -6.10
N SER A 340 2.89 11.30 -7.30
CA SER A 340 1.46 11.53 -7.48
C SER A 340 0.59 10.31 -7.19
N ARG A 341 1.20 9.14 -7.00
CA ARG A 341 0.53 7.89 -6.62
C ARG A 341 0.49 7.73 -5.10
N THR A 342 1.52 8.19 -4.40
CA THR A 342 1.68 8.02 -2.95
C THR A 342 1.35 9.27 -2.15
N CYS A 343 1.19 10.44 -2.78
CA CYS A 343 1.05 11.73 -2.10
C CYS A 343 -0.18 12.53 -2.50
N ALA A 344 -0.62 13.41 -1.60
CA ALA A 344 -1.54 14.49 -1.92
C ALA A 344 -0.70 15.61 -2.54
N MET A 345 -0.97 15.91 -3.81
CA MET A 345 -0.32 17.04 -4.48
C MET A 345 -1.06 18.33 -4.11
N SER A 346 -0.44 19.20 -3.32
CA SER A 346 -0.99 20.53 -2.98
C SER A 346 0.04 21.61 -3.29
N GLY A 347 -0.14 22.27 -4.45
CA GLY A 347 0.84 23.23 -4.96
C GLY A 347 2.14 22.55 -5.40
N ASP A 348 3.28 23.13 -5.01
CA ASP A 348 4.62 22.70 -5.44
C ASP A 348 5.26 21.62 -4.53
N LEU A 349 4.60 21.23 -3.44
CA LEU A 349 5.15 20.29 -2.47
C LEU A 349 4.27 19.04 -2.35
N SER A 350 4.88 17.87 -2.46
CA SER A 350 4.27 16.59 -2.10
C SER A 350 4.17 16.50 -0.58
N ARG A 351 2.95 16.50 -0.03
CA ARG A 351 2.68 16.30 1.40
C ARG A 351 1.58 15.25 1.57
N GLY A 352 1.37 14.78 2.80
CA GLY A 352 0.35 13.78 3.10
C GLY A 352 0.61 12.45 2.42
N CYS A 353 1.88 12.09 2.23
CA CYS A 353 2.27 10.90 1.50
C CYS A 353 2.05 9.63 2.34
N VAL A 354 1.41 8.59 1.79
CA VAL A 354 1.33 7.27 2.46
C VAL A 354 2.62 6.46 2.32
N ALA A 355 3.50 6.85 1.40
CA ALA A 355 4.82 6.24 1.23
C ALA A 355 5.84 7.24 0.69
N ARG A 356 7.09 7.08 1.09
CA ARG A 356 8.26 7.80 0.60
C ARG A 356 8.62 7.32 -0.81
N ASN A 357 8.96 8.25 -1.70
CA ASN A 357 9.60 7.88 -2.95
C ASN A 357 11.08 7.60 -2.69
N ALA A 358 11.49 6.34 -2.74
CA ALA A 358 12.88 5.94 -2.54
C ALA A 358 13.78 6.38 -3.71
N GLY A 359 13.22 6.58 -4.91
CA GLY A 359 13.95 6.95 -6.14
C GLY A 359 13.83 5.89 -7.24
N SER A 360 14.90 5.73 -8.03
CA SER A 360 14.97 4.71 -9.09
C SER A 360 15.31 3.34 -8.51
N CYS A 361 14.43 2.35 -8.72
CA CYS A 361 14.63 0.98 -8.27
C CYS A 361 15.95 0.36 -8.78
N ALA A 362 16.40 0.72 -9.98
CA ALA A 362 17.62 0.16 -10.59
C ALA A 362 18.82 1.11 -10.56
N GLY A 363 18.70 2.26 -9.87
CA GLY A 363 19.69 3.32 -9.90
C GLY A 363 19.53 4.29 -11.08
N GLU A 364 20.15 5.46 -10.99
CA GLU A 364 20.13 6.47 -12.06
C GLU A 364 21.28 6.26 -13.05
N PRO A 365 21.02 6.00 -14.34
CA PRO A 365 22.05 5.62 -15.31
C PRO A 365 23.17 6.66 -15.53
N TYR A 366 23.00 7.90 -15.07
CA TYR A 366 23.91 9.03 -15.33
C TYR A 366 24.49 9.70 -14.08
N SER A 367 24.29 9.13 -12.88
CA SER A 367 24.95 9.68 -11.69
C SER A 367 26.47 9.44 -11.75
N PRO A 368 27.31 10.45 -11.43
CA PRO A 368 28.77 10.31 -11.40
C PRO A 368 29.25 9.34 -10.30
N GLU A 369 28.42 9.11 -9.27
CA GLU A 369 28.61 8.02 -8.32
C GLU A 369 27.88 6.77 -8.83
N PRO A 370 28.46 5.56 -8.72
CA PRO A 370 27.79 4.35 -9.17
C PRO A 370 26.46 4.24 -8.40
N PRO A 371 25.32 4.41 -9.08
CA PRO A 371 24.04 4.48 -8.41
C PRO A 371 23.81 3.13 -7.73
N GLN A 372 23.68 3.13 -6.41
CA GLN A 372 23.30 1.91 -5.71
C GLN A 372 21.84 1.64 -6.07
N PRO A 373 21.52 0.53 -6.75
CA PRO A 373 20.13 0.22 -7.06
C PRO A 373 19.37 0.05 -5.75
N ILE A 374 18.24 0.74 -5.62
CA ILE A 374 17.37 0.64 -4.46
C ILE A 374 16.83 -0.78 -4.34
N CYS A 375 16.62 -1.46 -5.47
CA CYS A 375 16.09 -2.82 -5.47
C CYS A 375 16.98 -3.78 -6.27
N ALA A 376 17.14 -4.98 -5.71
CA ALA A 376 17.72 -6.10 -6.42
C ALA A 376 16.71 -6.62 -7.45
N ILE A 377 17.09 -6.57 -8.73
CA ILE A 377 16.27 -7.08 -9.83
C ILE A 377 16.50 -8.58 -9.98
N GLU A 378 15.42 -9.34 -9.97
CA GLU A 378 15.42 -10.76 -10.29
C GLU A 378 14.26 -11.05 -11.25
N GLN A 379 14.60 -11.51 -12.46
CA GLN A 379 13.63 -12.00 -13.46
C GLN A 379 12.56 -10.95 -13.84
N GLY A 380 12.96 -9.69 -13.97
CA GLY A 380 12.05 -8.60 -14.33
C GLY A 380 11.16 -8.11 -13.19
N THR A 381 11.33 -8.64 -11.98
CA THR A 381 10.72 -8.15 -10.75
C THR A 381 11.78 -7.73 -9.75
N TYR A 382 11.36 -7.08 -8.66
CA TYR A 382 12.24 -6.74 -7.56
C TYR A 382 12.17 -7.83 -6.50
N ALA A 383 13.30 -8.45 -6.16
CA ALA A 383 13.40 -9.51 -5.15
C ALA A 383 13.56 -8.93 -3.74
N ALA A 384 14.27 -7.81 -3.63
CA ALA A 384 14.46 -7.08 -2.40
C ALA A 384 14.64 -5.59 -2.72
N CYS A 385 14.25 -4.72 -1.80
CA CYS A 385 14.48 -3.29 -1.87
C CYS A 385 15.18 -2.80 -0.60
N TYR A 386 15.86 -1.66 -0.68
CA TYR A 386 16.67 -1.10 0.38
C TYR A 386 16.19 0.32 0.67
N SER A 387 16.18 0.66 1.94
CA SER A 387 15.98 2.01 2.45
C SER A 387 17.22 2.41 3.23
N GLU A 388 17.26 3.64 3.75
CA GLU A 388 18.36 4.10 4.61
C GLU A 388 18.51 3.24 5.87
N GLU A 389 17.42 2.64 6.35
CA GLU A 389 17.37 1.95 7.64
C GLU A 389 17.33 0.43 7.53
N ALA A 390 16.72 -0.11 6.47
CA ALA A 390 16.42 -1.54 6.38
C ALA A 390 16.43 -2.08 4.94
N ALA A 391 16.64 -3.40 4.85
CA ALA A 391 16.35 -4.20 3.67
C ALA A 391 14.95 -4.80 3.76
N TRP A 392 14.20 -4.72 2.66
CA TRP A 392 12.82 -5.13 2.51
C TRP A 392 12.77 -6.28 1.52
N LEU A 393 12.55 -7.50 2.02
CA LEU A 393 12.64 -8.73 1.22
C LEU A 393 11.31 -9.12 0.55
N HIS A 394 10.25 -8.35 0.79
CA HIS A 394 8.91 -8.65 0.30
C HIS A 394 8.27 -7.48 -0.47
N PRO A 395 8.98 -6.90 -1.47
CA PRO A 395 8.36 -5.90 -2.34
C PRO A 395 7.32 -6.52 -3.26
N ILE A 396 6.34 -5.71 -3.70
CA ILE A 396 5.46 -6.04 -4.81
C ILE A 396 5.83 -5.17 -6.01
N THR A 397 6.13 -5.82 -7.13
CA THR A 397 6.34 -5.14 -8.41
C THR A 397 5.00 -4.96 -9.10
N VAL A 398 4.70 -3.75 -9.55
CA VAL A 398 3.44 -3.43 -10.22
C VAL A 398 3.67 -3.22 -11.72
N PHE A 399 2.75 -3.76 -12.52
CA PHE A 399 2.72 -3.56 -13.95
C PHE A 399 1.35 -3.00 -14.39
N LEU A 400 1.39 -2.07 -15.33
CA LEU A 400 0.24 -1.44 -15.96
C LEU A 400 0.06 -1.95 -17.38
N LYS A 401 -1.17 -1.88 -17.86
CA LYS A 401 -1.50 -2.23 -19.25
C LYS A 401 -1.14 -1.09 -20.20
N ASP A 402 -1.37 0.15 -19.78
CA ASP A 402 -1.14 1.35 -20.59
C ASP A 402 -0.60 2.49 -19.71
N PRO A 403 0.34 3.34 -20.19
CA PRO A 403 0.92 4.38 -19.34
C PRO A 403 -0.09 5.46 -18.94
N CYS A 404 -1.25 5.49 -19.60
CA CYS A 404 -2.33 6.45 -19.43
C CYS A 404 -3.42 6.00 -18.47
N GLU A 405 -3.32 4.80 -17.89
CA GLU A 405 -4.33 4.33 -16.93
C GLU A 405 -4.34 5.21 -15.68
N LEU A 406 -3.17 5.66 -15.20
CA LEU A 406 -3.04 6.50 -14.00
C LEU A 406 -3.12 8.01 -14.28
N SER A 407 -3.07 8.41 -15.55
CA SER A 407 -3.03 9.81 -15.98
C SER A 407 -3.84 9.98 -17.24
N ASP A 408 -4.86 10.84 -17.22
CA ASP A 408 -5.69 11.12 -18.39
C ASP A 408 -4.84 11.64 -19.57
N CYS A 409 -4.35 10.74 -20.43
CA CYS A 409 -3.56 11.11 -21.61
C CYS A 409 -4.39 11.84 -22.67
N SER A 410 -5.70 11.93 -22.49
CA SER A 410 -6.61 12.72 -23.34
C SER A 410 -6.40 14.22 -23.12
N ASN A 411 -5.93 14.59 -21.92
CA ASN A 411 -5.42 15.91 -21.59
C ASN A 411 -3.99 15.70 -21.07
N PRO A 412 -2.97 15.58 -21.95
CA PRO A 412 -1.61 15.82 -21.47
C PRO A 412 -1.70 17.14 -20.73
N LEU A 413 -1.40 17.13 -19.42
CA LEU A 413 -1.55 18.29 -18.55
C LEU A 413 -1.19 19.53 -19.35
N PRO A 414 -1.99 20.60 -19.36
CA PRO A 414 -1.47 21.86 -19.86
C PRO A 414 -0.30 22.16 -18.94
N ILE A 415 0.91 21.90 -19.42
CA ILE A 415 2.17 22.19 -18.75
C ILE A 415 2.35 23.71 -18.86
N ASN A 416 1.37 24.46 -18.34
CA ASN A 416 1.57 25.82 -17.86
C ASN A 416 2.13 25.71 -16.42
N PHE A 417 3.13 24.84 -16.22
CA PHE A 417 4.23 25.25 -15.39
C PHE A 417 4.83 26.45 -16.14
N GLU A 418 4.42 27.65 -15.72
CA GLU A 418 5.14 28.85 -16.09
C GLU A 418 6.53 28.67 -15.48
N TRP A 419 7.44 28.10 -16.29
CA TRP A 419 8.84 28.06 -15.97
C TRP A 419 9.25 29.52 -15.76
N ARG A 420 9.31 29.95 -14.49
CA ARG A 420 10.33 30.92 -14.14
C ARG A 420 11.63 30.19 -14.46
N TYR A 421 12.10 30.39 -15.68
CA TYR A 421 13.52 30.38 -15.97
C TYR A 421 14.16 31.14 -14.81
N ILE A 422 14.80 30.41 -13.91
CA ILE A 422 15.78 31.01 -13.00
C ILE A 422 16.96 31.34 -13.94
N ASP A 423 16.83 32.46 -14.65
CA ASP A 423 17.95 33.10 -15.36
C ASP A 423 18.91 33.78 -14.37
N ASP A 424 18.63 33.73 -13.06
CA ASP A 424 19.53 34.22 -12.02
C ASP A 424 20.59 33.15 -11.66
N LEU A 425 21.44 32.83 -12.63
CA LEU A 425 22.84 32.49 -12.38
C LEU A 425 23.64 33.80 -12.18
N GLU A 426 23.19 34.67 -11.27
CA GLU A 426 24.09 35.63 -10.63
C GLU A 426 24.72 34.94 -9.42
N ASP A 427 25.88 34.35 -9.71
CA ASP A 427 26.88 33.82 -8.79
C ASP A 427 27.14 34.76 -7.58
N PRO A 428 26.70 34.40 -6.35
CA PRO A 428 27.01 35.19 -5.16
C PRO A 428 28.42 34.91 -4.60
N PHE A 429 29.26 34.11 -5.24
CA PHE A 429 30.60 33.75 -4.73
C PHE A 429 31.78 34.51 -5.36
N SER A 430 31.53 35.55 -6.17
CA SER A 430 32.59 36.46 -6.65
C SER A 430 32.88 37.64 -5.69
N SER A 431 32.86 37.43 -4.37
CA SER A 431 33.40 38.42 -3.45
C SER A 431 34.93 38.36 -3.41
N ARG A 432 35.54 39.26 -4.19
CA ARG A 432 36.81 39.97 -3.96
C ARG A 432 37.54 39.57 -2.67
N TRP A 433 38.53 38.68 -2.79
CA TRP A 433 39.62 38.54 -1.81
C TRP A 433 40.75 39.51 -2.17
N GLU A 434 40.67 40.74 -1.67
CA GLU A 434 41.85 41.58 -1.45
C GLU A 434 42.28 41.38 0.01
N GLY A 435 43.17 40.41 0.22
CA GLY A 435 43.73 40.10 1.52
C GLY A 435 45.18 39.65 1.37
N THR A 436 46.11 40.48 1.85
CA THR A 436 47.53 40.21 1.97
C THR A 436 47.80 38.89 2.70
N LEU A 437 48.54 37.99 2.03
CA LEU A 437 49.09 36.76 2.59
C LEU A 437 50.01 37.05 3.78
N PRO A 438 49.87 36.35 4.93
CA PRO A 438 50.95 36.25 5.91
C PRO A 438 51.98 35.20 5.47
N ASP A 439 53.24 35.51 5.72
CA ASP A 439 54.39 34.64 5.56
C ASP A 439 54.19 33.30 6.30
N ASP A 440 54.35 32.18 5.60
CA ASP A 440 54.58 30.86 6.20
C ASP A 440 55.98 30.37 5.78
N PRO A 441 56.85 29.93 6.72
CA PRO A 441 58.22 29.55 6.42
C PRO A 441 58.38 28.02 6.29
N PHE A 442 59.41 27.63 5.52
CA PHE A 442 59.93 26.27 5.30
C PHE A 442 59.06 25.39 4.36
N VAL A 443 59.58 24.78 3.29
CA VAL A 443 60.82 23.97 3.18
C VAL A 443 61.38 24.03 1.75
N ASP A 444 62.71 24.20 1.66
CA ASP A 444 63.53 24.06 0.45
C ASP A 444 63.51 22.64 -0.13
N LEU A 445 63.53 22.49 -1.46
CA LEU A 445 64.69 22.02 -2.25
C LEU A 445 64.35 21.88 -3.76
N PRO A 446 65.36 21.91 -4.65
CA PRO A 446 65.22 22.46 -6.01
C PRO A 446 65.42 21.41 -7.12
N TRP A 447 64.83 21.65 -8.29
CA TRP A 447 65.38 21.19 -9.56
C TRP A 447 65.17 22.24 -10.67
N ASN A 448 66.30 22.74 -11.18
CA ASN A 448 66.52 23.39 -12.48
C ASN A 448 65.99 22.48 -13.61
N GLU A 449 65.62 22.89 -14.83
CA GLU A 449 66.15 23.88 -15.77
C GLU A 449 65.08 24.03 -16.90
N ARG A 450 64.52 25.21 -17.15
CA ARG A 450 64.87 26.15 -18.25
C ARG A 450 64.73 25.58 -19.69
N ILE A 451 63.62 25.90 -20.37
CA ILE A 451 63.58 26.15 -21.83
C ILE A 451 62.77 27.43 -22.10
N VAL A 452 63.35 28.29 -22.93
CA VAL A 452 62.92 29.64 -23.33
C VAL A 452 62.00 29.56 -24.58
N PRO A 453 61.00 30.46 -24.74
CA PRO A 453 60.12 30.48 -25.91
C PRO A 453 60.59 31.44 -27.01
N GLY A 454 60.21 31.13 -28.26
CA GLY A 454 60.07 32.13 -29.33
C GLY A 454 60.60 31.70 -30.69
N ALA A 455 59.72 31.64 -31.70
CA ALA A 455 59.72 32.52 -32.88
C ALA A 455 58.78 31.98 -33.98
N LEU A 456 58.06 32.92 -34.59
CA LEU A 456 57.15 32.80 -35.73
C LEU A 456 57.87 32.47 -37.05
N ASP A 457 57.21 31.76 -37.97
CA ASP A 457 56.85 32.31 -39.30
C ASP A 457 55.84 31.39 -40.05
N PRO A 458 55.04 31.93 -41.01
CA PRO A 458 53.87 31.30 -41.62
C PRO A 458 54.12 30.75 -43.02
N GLY A 459 53.28 29.81 -43.45
CA GLY A 459 53.10 29.49 -44.87
C GLY A 459 52.74 28.04 -45.15
N GLU A 460 51.48 27.78 -45.52
CA GLU A 460 51.09 27.12 -46.77
C GLU A 460 49.59 26.75 -46.73
N LEU A 461 48.82 27.44 -47.58
CA LEU A 461 47.46 27.10 -47.99
C LEU A 461 47.58 26.51 -49.40
N ALA A 462 47.22 25.24 -49.59
CA ALA A 462 46.90 24.69 -50.90
C ALA A 462 46.03 23.42 -50.80
N GLU A 463 44.87 23.51 -51.44
CA GLU A 463 44.21 22.48 -52.26
C GLU A 463 43.68 21.20 -51.60
N LEU A 464 42.36 21.16 -51.40
CA LEU A 464 41.59 19.92 -51.54
C LEU A 464 40.41 20.15 -52.49
N GLY A 465 40.49 19.46 -53.64
CA GLY A 465 39.52 19.47 -54.70
C GLY A 465 38.30 18.60 -54.44
N ALA A 466 37.19 18.99 -55.07
CA ALA A 466 35.98 18.20 -55.24
C ALA A 466 36.19 17.00 -56.18
N PRO A 467 35.29 16.03 -56.16
CA PRO A 467 34.67 15.67 -57.43
C PRO A 467 33.14 15.50 -57.40
N GLN A 468 32.54 15.92 -58.50
CA GLN A 468 31.23 15.52 -59.04
C GLN A 468 31.24 13.98 -59.26
N GLY A 469 30.18 13.18 -59.19
CA GLY A 469 28.79 13.39 -59.60
C GLY A 469 28.43 12.32 -60.66
N LEU A 470 27.78 11.22 -60.25
CA LEU A 470 27.04 10.24 -61.07
C LEU A 470 26.01 9.62 -60.09
N GLY A 471 24.69 9.64 -60.26
CA GLY A 471 23.90 9.38 -61.46
C GLY A 471 23.22 8.01 -61.29
N GLY A 472 21.98 7.97 -60.80
CA GLY A 472 21.24 6.71 -60.63
C GLY A 472 19.79 6.91 -60.15
N GLN A 473 18.85 6.90 -61.10
CA GLN A 473 17.41 6.82 -60.87
C GLN A 473 17.02 5.41 -60.39
N GLY A 474 16.09 5.32 -59.43
CA GLY A 474 15.50 4.05 -59.01
C GLY A 474 14.12 4.28 -58.40
N SER A 475 13.09 3.92 -59.16
CA SER A 475 11.66 4.11 -58.90
C SER A 475 11.13 3.18 -57.80
N LEU A 476 10.23 3.70 -56.95
CA LEU A 476 9.36 2.93 -56.06
C LEU A 476 8.13 2.41 -56.83
N PRO A 477 7.67 1.16 -56.61
CA PRO A 477 6.32 0.77 -56.98
C PRO A 477 5.37 0.88 -55.78
N ASN A 478 4.23 1.51 -56.04
CA ASN A 478 3.02 1.42 -55.23
C ASN A 478 2.33 0.05 -55.43
N ASN A 479 1.64 -0.37 -54.36
CA ASN A 479 0.39 -1.14 -54.32
C ASN A 479 0.41 -2.67 -54.51
N PRO A 480 -0.64 -3.39 -54.03
CA PRO A 480 -1.96 -2.93 -53.58
C PRO A 480 -2.34 -3.16 -52.12
#